data_AF-A0A3N2NKB5-F1
#
_entry.id   AF-A0A3N2NKB5-F1
#
_cell.length_a   1.000
_cell.length_b   1.000
_cell.length_c   1.000
_cell.angle_alpha   90.00
_cell.angle_beta   90.00
_cell.angle_gamma   90.00
#
_symmetry.space_group_name_H-M   'P 1'
#
loop_
_entity.id
_entity.type
_entity.pdbx_description
1 polymer ?
#
loop_
_entity_poly.entity_id
_entity_poly.type
_entity_poly.pdbx_seq_one_letter_code
_entity_poly.pdbx_strand_id
1 'polypeptide(L)'
;MLIKERSIITWLLHPDLKQAPENLVIAPVSNPINQSILLHSFIELDKIRKQTPEWGLPELLMPSFGEVMYKSHRSFDNIMPQLFEDFCKREECGILLCRGNVTIVYSFGGNQLHIWHFTELYGKSVFNFYTCNVCDGENIGVGITNTLLSDNLLFSGSLQERQRKLAFIAGFVATYVAVKRYIKVETIVIPRGKFTAIEGTPLEYIEKKKVLNQTGQEVIVMDSIWFRKIINENDIYVRGFFRMQNKKNELGEWYKELIFVDSFVRHGYHRNAKIEDDEVN
;
A
#
# COMPACT_ATOMS: atom_id res chain seq x y z
N MET A 1 3.70 10.18 -14.09
CA MET A 1 2.79 10.28 -12.92
C MET A 1 2.85 11.69 -12.33
N LEU A 2 1.75 12.21 -11.75
CA LEU A 2 1.72 13.50 -11.06
C LEU A 2 1.35 13.27 -9.59
N ILE A 3 2.19 13.71 -8.66
CA ILE A 3 1.89 13.72 -7.23
C ILE A 3 1.58 15.16 -6.86
N LYS A 4 0.30 15.47 -6.68
CA LYS A 4 -0.18 16.83 -6.43
C LYS A 4 0.21 17.30 -5.02
N GLU A 5 0.33 18.62 -4.88
CA GLU A 5 0.42 19.28 -3.58
C GLU A 5 -0.76 18.93 -2.68
N ARG A 6 -0.51 18.73 -1.38
CA ARG A 6 -1.52 18.42 -0.38
C ARG A 6 -1.24 19.24 0.88
N SER A 7 -2.16 20.15 1.21
CA SER A 7 -2.02 21.08 2.34
C SER A 7 -1.89 20.37 3.68
N ILE A 8 -2.56 19.21 3.85
CA ILE A 8 -2.44 18.38 5.05
C ILE A 8 -0.99 17.91 5.28
N ILE A 9 -0.28 17.56 4.21
CA ILE A 9 1.07 17.02 4.32
C ILE A 9 2.05 18.13 4.71
N THR A 10 2.00 19.26 4.01
CA THR A 10 2.80 20.44 4.34
C THR A 10 2.57 20.85 5.79
N TRP A 11 1.32 20.88 6.24
CA TRP A 11 1.00 21.24 7.61
C TRP A 11 1.53 20.25 8.65
N LEU A 12 1.43 18.94 8.40
CA LEU A 12 1.91 17.90 9.31
C LEU A 12 3.43 17.92 9.49
N LEU A 13 4.19 18.15 8.41
CA LEU A 13 5.65 18.13 8.45
C LEU A 13 6.29 19.46 8.86
N HIS A 14 5.50 20.51 9.05
CA HIS A 14 5.96 21.82 9.54
C HIS A 14 5.24 22.16 10.86
N PRO A 15 5.65 21.53 12.00
CA PRO A 15 5.00 21.69 13.30
C PRO A 15 5.02 23.15 13.82
N ASP A 16 5.97 23.95 13.35
CA ASP A 16 6.14 25.38 13.61
C ASP A 16 5.00 26.26 13.07
N LEU A 17 4.23 25.76 12.10
CA LEU A 17 3.02 26.43 11.64
C LEU A 17 1.97 26.50 12.76
N LYS A 18 1.70 27.72 13.24
CA LYS A 18 0.78 28.00 14.35
C LYS A 18 -0.69 27.75 13.99
N GLN A 19 -1.03 27.84 12.71
CA GLN A 19 -2.40 27.69 12.21
C GLN A 19 -2.44 26.72 11.02
N ALA A 20 -3.57 26.04 10.86
CA ALA A 20 -3.84 25.24 9.68
C ALA A 20 -3.94 26.15 8.44
N PRO A 21 -3.40 25.75 7.27
CA PRO A 21 -3.53 26.52 6.05
C PRO A 21 -4.99 26.61 5.60
N GLU A 22 -5.37 27.69 4.93
CA GLU A 22 -6.76 27.92 4.45
C GLU A 22 -7.30 26.81 3.53
N ASN A 23 -6.38 26.13 2.84
CA ASN A 23 -6.71 25.03 1.94
C ASN A 23 -6.85 23.68 2.66
N LEU A 24 -6.68 23.62 3.98
CA LEU A 24 -7.00 22.46 4.81
C LEU A 24 -8.36 22.68 5.47
N VAL A 25 -9.38 21.99 4.98
CA VAL A 25 -10.79 22.26 5.31
C VAL A 25 -11.50 21.02 5.84
N ILE A 26 -12.56 21.22 6.62
CA ILE A 26 -13.42 20.13 7.10
C ILE A 26 -14.51 19.85 6.07
N ALA A 27 -14.82 18.57 5.83
CA ALA A 27 -15.88 18.15 4.92
C ALA A 27 -17.25 18.71 5.33
N PRO A 28 -18.13 19.03 4.37
CA PRO A 28 -19.49 19.44 4.68
C PRO A 28 -20.26 18.29 5.33
N VAL A 29 -21.13 18.64 6.28
CA VAL A 29 -21.96 17.69 7.03
C VAL A 29 -23.43 18.09 6.96
N SER A 30 -24.32 17.11 7.07
CA SER A 30 -25.77 17.33 7.13
C SER A 30 -26.22 17.79 8.51
N ASN A 31 -25.57 17.28 9.56
CA ASN A 31 -25.92 17.55 10.95
C ASN A 31 -24.89 18.51 11.60
N PRO A 32 -25.30 19.65 12.18
CA PRO A 32 -24.38 20.56 12.87
C PRO A 32 -23.53 19.90 13.97
N ILE A 33 -24.06 18.89 14.67
CA ILE A 33 -23.30 18.14 15.69
C ILE A 33 -22.08 17.44 15.07
N ASN A 34 -22.22 16.93 13.84
CA ASN A 34 -21.12 16.28 13.13
C ASN A 34 -19.99 17.26 12.80
N GLN A 35 -20.30 18.54 12.58
CA GLN A 35 -19.29 19.57 12.35
C GLN A 35 -18.40 19.73 13.59
N SER A 36 -19.01 19.78 14.77
CA SER A 36 -18.30 19.86 16.04
C SER A 36 -17.45 18.62 16.32
N ILE A 37 -17.96 17.43 15.99
CA ILE A 37 -17.20 16.17 16.15
C ILE A 37 -15.97 16.18 15.24
N LEU A 38 -16.13 16.52 13.95
CA LEU A 38 -15.01 16.58 13.02
C LEU A 38 -13.99 17.65 13.43
N LEU A 39 -14.44 18.82 13.87
CA LEU A 39 -13.56 19.87 14.37
C LEU A 39 -12.74 19.39 15.58
N HIS A 40 -13.38 18.70 16.52
CA HIS A 40 -12.69 18.12 17.67
C HIS A 40 -11.64 17.08 17.24
N SER A 41 -12.00 16.15 16.35
CA SER A 41 -11.04 15.16 15.81
C SER A 41 -9.87 15.80 15.06
N PHE A 42 -10.09 16.92 14.40
CA PHE A 42 -9.04 17.68 13.72
C PHE A 42 -8.15 18.43 14.72
N ILE A 43 -8.71 18.99 15.79
CA ILE A 43 -7.95 19.59 16.90
C ILE A 43 -7.06 18.55 17.59
N GLU A 44 -7.55 17.32 17.78
CA GLU A 44 -6.73 16.23 18.31
C GLU A 44 -5.53 15.91 17.39
N LEU A 45 -5.72 15.91 16.07
CA LEU A 45 -4.59 15.77 15.14
C LEU A 45 -3.57 16.91 15.28
N ASP A 46 -4.02 18.15 15.45
CA ASP A 46 -3.13 19.30 15.69
C ASP A 46 -2.35 19.16 17.01
N LYS A 47 -2.99 18.66 18.07
CA LYS A 47 -2.32 18.38 19.35
C LYS A 47 -1.22 17.32 19.18
N ILE A 48 -1.51 16.24 18.46
CA ILE A 48 -0.53 15.18 18.17
C ILE A 48 0.61 15.75 17.32
N ARG A 49 0.29 16.49 16.25
CA ARG A 49 1.28 17.15 15.38
C ARG A 49 2.25 18.02 16.18
N LYS A 50 1.76 18.77 17.17
CA LYS A 50 2.58 19.62 18.06
C LYS A 50 3.51 18.85 18.99
N GLN A 51 3.27 17.55 19.20
CA GLN A 51 4.19 16.65 19.89
C GLN A 51 5.32 16.15 18.98
N THR A 52 5.35 16.58 17.71
CA THR A 52 6.39 16.27 16.72
C THR A 52 6.67 14.76 16.58
N PRO A 53 5.65 13.92 16.31
CA PRO A 53 5.88 12.51 16.07
C PRO A 53 6.66 12.30 14.76
N GLU A 54 7.35 11.17 14.65
CA GLU A 54 8.14 10.80 13.47
C GLU A 54 7.24 10.29 12.34
N TRP A 55 6.43 11.18 11.75
CA TRP A 55 5.52 10.85 10.63
C TRP A 55 6.21 10.24 9.41
N GLY A 56 7.53 10.42 9.27
CA GLY A 56 8.29 10.02 8.10
C GLY A 56 7.92 10.81 6.83
N LEU A 57 8.46 10.35 5.70
CA LEU A 57 8.07 10.87 4.39
C LEU A 57 6.73 10.25 3.96
N PRO A 58 5.89 10.97 3.19
CA PRO A 58 4.70 10.40 2.61
C PRO A 58 5.03 9.20 1.72
N GLU A 59 4.24 8.13 1.85
CA GLU A 59 4.43 6.86 1.17
C GLU A 59 3.35 6.67 0.09
N LEU A 60 3.77 6.67 -1.18
CA LEU A 60 2.91 6.44 -2.33
C LEU A 60 2.91 4.95 -2.68
N LEU A 61 1.72 4.35 -2.67
CA LEU A 61 1.55 2.93 -2.93
C LEU A 61 1.43 2.65 -4.42
N MET A 62 2.37 1.85 -4.95
CA MET A 62 2.28 1.35 -6.32
C MET A 62 1.29 0.20 -6.44
N PRO A 63 0.74 -0.04 -7.64
CA PRO A 63 -0.27 -1.09 -7.84
C PRO A 63 0.25 -2.49 -7.50
N SER A 64 1.51 -2.76 -7.85
CA SER A 64 2.29 -3.95 -7.49
C SER A 64 2.40 -4.14 -5.98
N PHE A 65 2.66 -3.07 -5.21
CA PHE A 65 2.63 -3.13 -3.76
C PHE A 65 1.23 -3.45 -3.23
N GLY A 66 0.19 -2.82 -3.79
CA GLY A 66 -1.20 -3.14 -3.48
C GLY A 66 -1.55 -4.61 -3.75
N GLU A 67 -1.01 -5.19 -4.81
CA GLU A 67 -1.17 -6.62 -5.13
C GLU A 67 -0.49 -7.52 -4.09
N VAL A 68 0.68 -7.13 -3.58
CA VAL A 68 1.33 -7.82 -2.45
C VAL A 68 0.47 -7.77 -1.20
N MET A 69 -0.04 -6.59 -0.83
CA MET A 69 -0.97 -6.47 0.28
C MET A 69 -2.17 -7.40 0.11
N TYR A 70 -2.77 -7.41 -1.08
CA TYR A 70 -3.92 -8.27 -1.37
C TYR A 70 -3.59 -9.77 -1.30
N LYS A 71 -2.41 -10.24 -1.72
CA LYS A 71 -2.07 -11.66 -1.60
C LYS A 71 -1.61 -12.07 -0.20
N SER A 72 -1.07 -11.13 0.57
CA SER A 72 -0.49 -11.40 1.89
C SER A 72 -1.44 -11.16 3.06
N HIS A 73 -2.53 -10.39 2.91
CA HIS A 73 -3.38 -9.99 4.04
C HIS A 73 -3.81 -11.18 4.92
N ARG A 74 -4.28 -12.28 4.30
CA ARG A 74 -4.74 -13.47 5.04
C ARG A 74 -3.65 -14.16 5.87
N SER A 75 -2.38 -13.99 5.49
CA SER A 75 -1.26 -14.52 6.27
C SER A 75 -1.08 -13.77 7.59
N PHE A 76 -1.64 -12.56 7.71
CA PHE A 76 -1.60 -11.77 8.92
C PHE A 76 -2.81 -11.96 9.83
N ASP A 77 -3.96 -12.48 9.35
CA ASP A 77 -5.21 -12.57 10.11
C ASP A 77 -5.01 -13.15 11.53
N ASN A 78 -4.36 -14.31 11.64
CA ASN A 78 -4.15 -15.00 12.93
C ASN A 78 -3.13 -14.32 13.86
N ILE A 79 -2.28 -13.43 13.32
CA ILE A 79 -1.24 -12.73 14.09
C ILE A 79 -1.53 -11.23 14.22
N MET A 80 -2.60 -10.73 13.61
CA MET A 80 -2.95 -9.31 13.59
C MET A 80 -3.08 -8.70 14.99
N PRO A 81 -3.65 -9.38 16.00
CA PRO A 81 -3.68 -8.85 17.37
C PRO A 81 -2.27 -8.59 17.93
N GLN A 82 -1.33 -9.52 17.71
CA GLN A 82 0.06 -9.38 18.17
C GLN A 82 0.80 -8.29 17.39
N LEU A 83 0.50 -8.15 16.09
CA LEU A 83 1.02 -7.08 15.26
C LEU A 83 0.50 -5.71 15.72
N PHE A 84 -0.79 -5.59 16.06
CA PHE A 84 -1.36 -4.36 16.63
C PHE A 84 -0.63 -3.95 17.92
N GLU A 85 -0.35 -4.90 18.81
CA GLU A 85 0.43 -4.62 20.00
C GLU A 85 1.85 -4.16 19.69
N ASP A 86 2.55 -4.81 18.75
CA ASP A 86 3.91 -4.41 18.33
C ASP A 86 3.90 -3.01 17.70
N PHE A 87 2.93 -2.72 16.83
CA PHE A 87 2.79 -1.42 16.19
C PHE A 87 2.52 -0.32 17.22
N CYS A 88 1.67 -0.57 18.21
CA CYS A 88 1.40 0.37 19.30
C CYS A 88 2.61 0.56 20.21
N LYS A 89 3.33 -0.51 20.57
CA LYS A 89 4.56 -0.45 21.40
C LYS A 89 5.66 0.38 20.75
N ARG A 90 5.66 0.46 19.41
CA ARG A 90 6.63 1.23 18.62
C ARG A 90 6.11 2.57 18.16
N GLU A 91 4.90 2.94 18.56
CA GLU A 91 4.27 4.20 18.16
C GLU A 91 4.28 4.42 16.64
N GLU A 92 4.07 3.33 15.88
CA GLU A 92 4.13 3.37 14.41
C GLU A 92 3.13 4.38 13.87
N CYS A 93 3.60 5.35 13.10
CA CYS A 93 2.76 6.36 12.45
C CYS A 93 3.25 6.65 11.04
N GLY A 94 2.43 7.30 10.23
CA GLY A 94 2.79 7.60 8.86
C GLY A 94 1.74 8.33 8.05
N ILE A 95 2.12 8.64 6.80
CA ILE A 95 1.29 9.35 5.83
C ILE A 95 1.23 8.54 4.53
N LEU A 96 0.06 8.03 4.17
CA LEU A 96 -0.16 7.25 2.95
C LEU A 96 -0.81 8.10 1.87
N LEU A 97 -0.25 8.01 0.66
CA LEU A 97 -0.81 8.56 -0.56
C LEU A 97 -1.47 7.43 -1.35
N CYS A 98 -2.80 7.42 -1.32
CA CYS A 98 -3.61 6.41 -2.00
C CYS A 98 -4.12 6.93 -3.35
N ARG A 99 -4.52 5.98 -4.21
CA ARG A 99 -5.24 6.27 -5.46
C ARG A 99 -6.51 7.10 -5.17
N GLY A 100 -6.91 7.92 -6.14
CA GLY A 100 -8.09 8.79 -6.00
C GLY A 100 -7.84 10.09 -5.22
N ASN A 101 -6.59 10.55 -5.13
CA ASN A 101 -6.17 11.72 -4.35
C ASN A 101 -6.56 11.63 -2.87
N VAL A 102 -6.46 10.43 -2.29
CA VAL A 102 -6.73 10.19 -0.88
C VAL A 102 -5.43 10.27 -0.10
N THR A 103 -5.44 10.99 1.03
CA THR A 103 -4.35 10.99 2.02
C THR A 103 -4.87 10.32 3.28
N ILE A 104 -4.17 9.30 3.76
CA ILE A 104 -4.46 8.68 5.06
C ILE A 104 -3.31 9.01 6.00
N VAL A 105 -3.62 9.66 7.11
CA VAL A 105 -2.68 9.86 8.21
C VAL A 105 -3.04 8.84 9.27
N TYR A 106 -2.07 8.06 9.73
CA TYR A 106 -2.32 7.00 10.69
C TYR A 106 -1.32 7.01 11.84
N SER A 107 -1.75 6.51 13.00
CA SER A 107 -0.90 6.33 14.17
C SER A 107 -1.39 5.13 14.98
N PHE A 108 -0.48 4.31 15.46
CA PHE A 108 -0.73 3.26 16.44
C PHE A 108 -0.36 3.78 17.82
N GLY A 109 -1.26 3.66 18.78
CA GLY A 109 -1.06 4.13 20.15
C GLY A 109 -2.25 3.75 21.04
N GLY A 110 -2.02 3.58 22.35
CA GLY A 110 -3.11 3.22 23.27
C GLY A 110 -3.86 1.93 22.90
N ASN A 111 -3.14 0.96 22.32
CA ASN A 111 -3.66 -0.29 21.75
C ASN A 111 -4.69 -0.10 20.62
N GLN A 112 -4.61 1.04 19.93
CA GLN A 112 -5.57 1.46 18.91
C GLN A 112 -4.86 1.95 17.66
N LEU A 113 -5.51 1.76 16.52
CA LEU A 113 -5.16 2.35 15.25
C LEU A 113 -6.01 3.60 15.02
N HIS A 114 -5.37 4.76 15.02
CA HIS A 114 -5.95 6.05 14.74
C HIS A 114 -5.80 6.38 13.27
N ILE A 115 -6.89 6.76 12.59
CA ILE A 115 -6.89 7.09 11.15
C ILE A 115 -7.59 8.41 10.93
N TRP A 116 -6.91 9.35 10.28
CA TRP A 116 -7.50 10.58 9.74
C TRP A 116 -7.51 10.51 8.21
N HIS A 117 -8.70 10.61 7.64
CA HIS A 117 -8.90 10.43 6.20
C HIS A 117 -9.14 11.77 5.48
N PHE A 118 -8.32 12.07 4.48
CA PHE A 118 -8.42 13.26 3.67
C PHE A 118 -8.60 12.94 2.19
N THR A 119 -9.21 13.87 1.46
CA THR A 119 -9.33 13.80 0.00
C THR A 119 -8.97 15.15 -0.60
N GLU A 120 -8.21 15.16 -1.69
CA GLU A 120 -7.87 16.41 -2.37
C GLU A 120 -8.94 16.78 -3.40
N LEU A 121 -9.60 17.92 -3.17
CA LEU A 121 -10.66 18.45 -4.03
C LEU A 121 -10.38 19.94 -4.32
N TYR A 122 -10.26 20.28 -5.60
CA TYR A 122 -10.06 21.66 -6.05
C TYR A 122 -8.90 22.40 -5.36
N GLY A 123 -7.79 21.71 -5.12
CA GLY A 123 -6.60 22.27 -4.45
C GLY A 123 -6.70 22.33 -2.92
N LYS A 124 -7.78 21.79 -2.33
CA LYS A 124 -7.99 21.71 -0.89
C LYS A 124 -7.82 20.29 -0.39
N SER A 125 -7.14 20.14 0.73
CA SER A 125 -7.13 18.90 1.52
C SER A 125 -8.37 18.89 2.41
N VAL A 126 -9.34 18.05 2.07
CA VAL A 126 -10.62 17.97 2.78
C VAL A 126 -10.56 16.85 3.82
N PHE A 127 -10.62 17.20 5.10
CA PHE A 127 -10.75 16.26 6.21
C PHE A 127 -12.16 15.67 6.24
N ASN A 128 -12.27 14.35 6.05
CA ASN A 128 -13.58 13.69 5.93
C ASN A 128 -14.04 13.09 7.25
N PHE A 129 -13.16 12.33 7.91
CA PHE A 129 -13.49 11.64 9.15
C PHE A 129 -12.22 11.17 9.87
N TYR A 130 -12.42 10.83 11.14
CA TYR A 130 -11.48 10.15 12.00
C TYR A 130 -12.09 8.84 12.48
N THR A 131 -11.29 7.77 12.54
CA THR A 131 -11.67 6.51 13.17
C THR A 131 -10.62 6.06 14.18
N CYS A 132 -11.11 5.41 15.25
CA CYS A 132 -10.30 4.81 16.29
C CYS A 132 -10.57 3.31 16.31
N ASN A 133 -9.61 2.50 15.89
CA ASN A 133 -9.86 1.11 15.53
C ASN A 133 -9.13 0.16 16.50
N VAL A 134 -9.82 -0.90 16.92
CA VAL A 134 -9.31 -1.89 17.89
C VAL A 134 -9.27 -3.25 17.21
N CYS A 135 -8.20 -4.01 17.40
CA CYS A 135 -8.16 -5.41 17.00
C CYS A 135 -8.65 -6.29 18.16
N ASP A 136 -9.77 -7.00 17.98
CA ASP A 136 -10.43 -7.80 19.02
C ASP A 136 -10.19 -9.31 18.87
N GLY A 137 -9.08 -9.68 18.22
CA GLY A 137 -8.72 -11.09 17.95
C GLY A 137 -8.96 -11.44 16.49
N GLU A 138 -10.23 -11.58 16.11
CA GLU A 138 -10.61 -12.03 14.76
C GLU A 138 -10.86 -10.86 13.79
N ASN A 139 -11.19 -9.67 14.30
CA ASN A 139 -11.54 -8.54 13.45
C ASN A 139 -10.89 -7.23 13.91
N ILE A 140 -10.93 -6.24 13.02
CA ILE A 140 -10.60 -4.86 13.36
C ILE A 140 -11.93 -4.11 13.49
N GLY A 141 -12.33 -3.83 14.73
CA GLY A 141 -13.48 -3.02 15.06
C GLY A 141 -13.21 -1.55 14.75
N VAL A 142 -14.17 -0.88 14.10
CA VAL A 142 -14.07 0.53 13.71
C VAL A 142 -14.84 1.40 14.70
N GLY A 143 -14.13 2.23 15.46
CA GLY A 143 -14.72 3.26 16.29
C GLY A 143 -14.98 4.54 15.50
N ILE A 144 -16.25 4.82 15.24
CA ILE A 144 -16.74 6.09 14.67
C ILE A 144 -18.11 6.43 15.28
N THR A 145 -18.41 7.71 15.47
CA THR A 145 -19.71 8.14 15.99
C THR A 145 -20.84 7.79 15.03
N ASN A 146 -21.93 7.19 15.53
CA ASN A 146 -23.09 6.78 14.71
C ASN A 146 -23.72 7.92 13.90
N THR A 147 -23.73 9.15 14.45
CA THR A 147 -24.25 10.33 13.74
C THR A 147 -23.38 10.71 12.54
N LEU A 148 -22.06 10.55 12.64
CA LEU A 148 -21.15 10.75 11.50
C LEU A 148 -21.35 9.67 10.45
N LEU A 149 -21.39 8.41 10.88
CA LEU A 149 -21.57 7.26 10.00
C LEU A 149 -22.89 7.34 9.21
N SER A 150 -23.92 7.93 9.82
CA SER A 150 -25.25 8.12 9.21
C SER A 150 -25.35 9.38 8.35
N ASP A 151 -24.33 10.24 8.30
CA ASP A 151 -24.35 11.49 7.53
C ASP A 151 -24.20 11.25 6.03
N ASN A 152 -25.22 11.60 5.26
CA ASN A 152 -25.27 11.37 3.81
C ASN A 152 -24.38 12.33 3.00
N LEU A 153 -23.93 13.45 3.58
CA LEU A 153 -22.96 14.33 2.93
C LEU A 153 -21.51 13.83 3.13
N LEU A 154 -21.23 13.14 4.23
CA LEU A 154 -19.92 12.53 4.47
C LEU A 154 -19.77 11.18 3.76
N PHE A 155 -20.83 10.38 3.74
CA PHE A 155 -20.78 9.02 3.23
C PHE A 155 -21.91 8.70 2.27
N SER A 156 -21.56 8.11 1.12
CA SER A 156 -22.50 7.53 0.17
C SER A 156 -22.87 6.09 0.55
N GLY A 157 -24.01 5.61 0.06
CA GLY A 157 -24.46 4.21 0.22
C GLY A 157 -25.20 3.94 1.54
N SER A 158 -25.62 2.70 1.73
CA SER A 158 -26.29 2.19 2.93
C SER A 158 -25.35 2.14 4.15
N LEU A 159 -25.93 2.08 5.36
CA LEU A 159 -25.15 1.98 6.60
C LEU A 159 -24.16 0.81 6.59
N GLN A 160 -24.60 -0.35 6.08
CA GLN A 160 -23.77 -1.55 6.00
C GLN A 160 -22.59 -1.36 5.02
N GLU A 161 -22.80 -0.71 3.88
CA GLU A 161 -21.73 -0.40 2.93
C GLU A 161 -20.71 0.58 3.53
N ARG A 162 -21.17 1.56 4.30
CA ARG A 162 -20.30 2.51 5.00
C ARG A 162 -19.44 1.82 6.06
N GLN A 163 -20.03 0.95 6.88
CA GLN A 163 -19.31 0.16 7.87
C GLN A 163 -18.23 -0.71 7.22
N ARG A 164 -18.59 -1.43 6.15
CA ARG A 164 -17.63 -2.24 5.38
C ARG A 164 -16.50 -1.39 4.79
N LYS A 165 -16.80 -0.21 4.26
CA LYS A 165 -15.80 0.72 3.72
C LYS A 165 -14.81 1.17 4.80
N LEU A 166 -15.28 1.55 5.98
CA LEU A 166 -14.40 1.98 7.06
C LEU A 166 -13.56 0.82 7.61
N ALA A 167 -14.16 -0.36 7.76
CA ALA A 167 -13.44 -1.56 8.18
C ALA A 167 -12.35 -1.95 7.18
N PHE A 168 -12.65 -1.84 5.88
CA PHE A 168 -11.67 -2.03 4.82
C PHE A 168 -10.50 -1.05 4.93
N ILE A 169 -10.77 0.24 5.21
CA ILE A 169 -9.70 1.23 5.38
C ILE A 169 -8.80 0.89 6.58
N ALA A 170 -9.39 0.48 7.71
CA ALA A 170 -8.62 0.09 8.89
C ALA A 170 -7.75 -1.17 8.62
N GLY A 171 -8.34 -2.21 8.04
CA GLY A 171 -7.63 -3.43 7.65
C GLY A 171 -6.56 -3.19 6.58
N PHE A 172 -6.82 -2.26 5.66
CA PHE A 172 -5.85 -1.82 4.65
C PHE A 172 -4.62 -1.19 5.31
N VAL A 173 -4.79 -0.26 6.25
CA VAL A 173 -3.66 0.38 6.95
C VAL A 173 -2.90 -0.63 7.81
N ALA A 174 -3.59 -1.51 8.54
CA ALA A 174 -2.94 -2.54 9.34
C ALA A 174 -2.12 -3.52 8.47
N THR A 175 -2.69 -3.97 7.35
CA THR A 175 -2.00 -4.82 6.37
C THR A 175 -0.82 -4.09 5.74
N TYR A 176 -0.99 -2.81 5.42
CA TYR A 176 0.07 -1.98 4.86
C TYR A 176 1.30 -1.97 5.79
N VAL A 177 1.10 -1.67 7.07
CA VAL A 177 2.19 -1.64 8.07
C VAL A 177 2.83 -3.02 8.23
N ALA A 178 2.03 -4.08 8.24
CA ALA A 178 2.55 -5.45 8.31
C ALA A 178 3.42 -5.80 7.09
N VAL A 179 2.98 -5.50 5.88
CA VAL A 179 3.76 -5.73 4.66
C VAL A 179 5.04 -4.89 4.67
N LYS A 180 4.92 -3.59 4.97
CA LYS A 180 6.05 -2.65 5.07
C LYS A 180 7.16 -3.17 5.97
N ARG A 181 6.80 -3.77 7.10
CA ARG A 181 7.75 -4.20 8.14
C ARG A 181 8.29 -5.62 7.95
N TYR A 182 7.45 -6.56 7.51
CA TYR A 182 7.79 -7.98 7.53
C TYR A 182 8.01 -8.61 6.15
N ILE A 183 7.76 -7.86 5.07
CA ILE A 183 8.02 -8.31 3.70
C ILE A 183 9.15 -7.47 3.12
N LYS A 184 9.91 -8.06 2.18
CA LYS A 184 10.91 -7.31 1.43
C LYS A 184 10.20 -6.33 0.49
N VAL A 185 10.38 -5.04 0.74
CA VAL A 185 9.80 -3.95 -0.04
C VAL A 185 10.92 -3.24 -0.80
N GLU A 186 10.66 -2.88 -2.04
CA GLU A 186 11.54 -1.98 -2.80
C GLU A 186 11.00 -0.56 -2.70
N THR A 187 11.90 0.38 -2.40
CA THR A 187 11.53 1.78 -2.24
C THR A 187 12.45 2.69 -3.03
N ILE A 188 11.90 3.80 -3.50
CA ILE A 188 12.68 4.90 -4.06
C ILE A 188 12.15 6.22 -3.51
N VAL A 189 13.07 7.08 -3.09
CA VAL A 189 12.74 8.45 -2.66
C VAL A 189 12.68 9.34 -3.90
N ILE A 190 11.53 9.96 -4.12
CA ILE A 190 11.32 10.94 -5.20
C ILE A 190 11.51 12.34 -4.64
N PRO A 191 12.52 13.11 -5.11
CA PRO A 191 12.72 14.47 -4.68
C PRO A 191 11.61 15.40 -5.19
N ARG A 192 11.56 16.63 -4.67
CA ARG A 192 10.67 17.67 -5.18
C ARG A 192 10.99 17.98 -6.66
N GLY A 193 9.95 18.15 -7.48
CA GLY A 193 10.08 18.57 -8.87
C GLY A 193 9.97 17.44 -9.88
N LYS A 194 10.64 17.59 -11.04
CA LYS A 194 10.61 16.58 -12.12
C LYS A 194 11.64 15.50 -11.84
N PHE A 195 11.18 14.26 -11.75
CA PHE A 195 11.99 13.07 -11.62
C PHE A 195 11.83 12.20 -12.87
N THR A 196 12.93 11.68 -13.40
CA THR A 196 12.91 10.69 -14.48
C THR A 196 13.34 9.35 -13.88
N ALA A 197 12.51 8.32 -14.08
CA ALA A 197 12.78 6.96 -13.63
C ALA A 197 14.14 6.48 -14.17
N ILE A 198 14.91 5.87 -13.28
CA ILE A 198 16.19 5.25 -13.59
C ILE A 198 15.90 3.77 -13.87
N GLU A 199 16.58 3.17 -14.86
CA GLU A 199 16.47 1.72 -15.12
C GLU A 199 16.84 0.93 -13.87
N GLY A 200 16.12 -0.16 -13.59
CA GLY A 200 16.27 -0.95 -12.37
C GLY A 200 15.58 -0.37 -11.12
N THR A 201 14.72 0.64 -11.25
CA THR A 201 13.94 1.20 -10.13
C THR A 201 12.47 0.81 -10.19
N PRO A 202 11.75 0.83 -9.05
CA PRO A 202 10.28 0.66 -8.99
C PRO A 202 9.45 1.42 -10.04
N LEU A 203 9.98 2.54 -10.51
CA LEU A 203 9.28 3.46 -11.42
C LEU A 203 9.50 3.13 -12.90
N GLU A 204 10.36 2.16 -13.22
CA GLU A 204 10.65 1.73 -14.59
C GLU A 204 9.40 1.21 -15.31
N TYR A 205 8.53 0.50 -14.59
CA TYR A 205 7.31 -0.11 -15.13
C TYR A 205 6.12 0.85 -15.27
N ILE A 206 6.28 2.13 -14.89
CA ILE A 206 5.23 3.13 -15.11
C ILE A 206 5.29 3.58 -16.58
N GLU A 207 4.16 3.48 -17.31
CA GLU A 207 4.01 3.90 -18.72
C GLU A 207 4.60 5.29 -19.05
N LYS A 208 4.67 6.17 -18.04
CA LYS A 208 5.36 7.45 -18.10
C LYS A 208 6.56 7.38 -17.15
N LYS A 209 7.77 7.14 -17.70
CA LYS A 209 9.09 7.22 -17.02
C LYS A 209 9.39 8.57 -16.33
N LYS A 210 8.43 9.47 -16.21
CA LYS A 210 8.55 10.78 -15.57
C LYS A 210 7.51 10.92 -14.47
N VAL A 211 7.98 11.18 -13.26
CA VAL A 211 7.16 11.54 -12.10
C VAL A 211 7.35 13.03 -11.83
N LEU A 212 6.26 13.77 -11.73
CA LEU A 212 6.30 15.16 -11.27
C LEU A 212 5.78 15.19 -9.83
N ASN A 213 6.68 15.45 -8.89
CA ASN A 213 6.37 15.58 -7.48
C ASN A 213 6.15 17.06 -7.12
N GLN A 214 4.92 17.40 -6.75
CA GLN A 214 4.49 18.75 -6.35
C GLN A 214 4.09 18.83 -4.86
N THR A 215 4.35 17.81 -4.03
CA THR A 215 3.98 17.82 -2.60
C THR A 215 4.71 18.88 -1.76
N GLY A 216 5.72 19.53 -2.34
CA GLY A 216 6.59 20.47 -1.63
C GLY A 216 7.75 19.79 -0.89
N GLN A 217 7.79 18.46 -0.89
CA GLN A 217 8.71 17.63 -0.09
C GLN A 217 8.99 16.28 -0.79
N GLU A 218 9.89 15.49 -0.23
CA GLU A 218 10.20 14.15 -0.74
C GLU A 218 9.05 13.17 -0.50
N VAL A 219 8.93 12.17 -1.37
CA VAL A 219 7.91 11.12 -1.29
C VAL A 219 8.59 9.77 -1.49
N ILE A 220 8.29 8.79 -0.63
CA ILE A 220 8.73 7.40 -0.80
C ILE A 220 7.73 6.70 -1.71
N VAL A 221 8.21 6.02 -2.75
CA VAL A 221 7.38 5.11 -3.54
C VAL A 221 7.57 3.70 -3.02
N MET A 222 6.46 3.06 -2.66
CA MET A 222 6.41 1.70 -2.15
C MET A 222 6.08 0.74 -3.30
N ASP A 223 6.98 -0.19 -3.60
CA ASP A 223 6.84 -1.19 -4.66
C ASP A 223 7.31 -2.58 -4.20
N SER A 224 6.87 -3.62 -4.89
CA SER A 224 7.37 -4.97 -4.71
C SER A 224 7.25 -5.78 -5.99
N ILE A 225 8.40 -6.09 -6.59
CA ILE A 225 8.53 -7.04 -7.71
C ILE A 225 8.57 -8.51 -7.25
N TRP A 226 8.55 -8.76 -5.94
CA TRP A 226 8.85 -10.06 -5.34
C TRP A 226 7.65 -11.02 -5.32
N PHE A 227 7.11 -11.35 -6.49
CA PHE A 227 6.33 -12.58 -6.65
C PHE A 227 7.18 -13.71 -7.21
N ARG A 228 7.22 -14.79 -6.44
CA ARG A 228 8.07 -15.97 -6.59
C ARG A 228 7.67 -16.90 -7.74
N LYS A 229 6.71 -16.56 -8.62
CA LYS A 229 6.26 -17.43 -9.74
C LYS A 229 5.95 -16.66 -11.02
N ILE A 230 6.53 -17.10 -12.13
CA ILE A 230 6.19 -16.71 -13.50
C ILE A 230 5.15 -17.70 -14.02
N ILE A 231 4.00 -17.19 -14.46
CA ILE A 231 2.88 -17.97 -15.02
C ILE A 231 2.78 -17.61 -16.50
N ASN A 232 2.95 -18.61 -17.38
CA ASN A 232 2.70 -18.49 -18.81
C ASN A 232 1.64 -19.52 -19.19
N GLU A 233 0.48 -19.08 -19.66
CA GLU A 233 -0.66 -19.95 -20.03
C GLU A 233 -0.76 -20.17 -21.55
N ASN A 234 0.18 -19.63 -22.34
CA ASN A 234 0.18 -19.82 -23.79
C ASN A 234 0.73 -21.19 -24.19
N ASP A 235 0.25 -21.69 -25.33
CA ASP A 235 0.83 -22.85 -26.01
C ASP A 235 2.18 -22.48 -26.62
N ILE A 236 3.21 -23.25 -26.30
CA ILE A 236 4.58 -23.05 -26.79
C ILE A 236 4.88 -24.11 -27.83
N TYR A 237 5.11 -23.69 -29.07
CA TYR A 237 5.48 -24.56 -30.17
C TYR A 237 6.98 -24.87 -30.12
N VAL A 238 7.33 -26.11 -29.76
CA VAL A 238 8.71 -26.58 -29.66
C VAL A 238 9.10 -27.25 -30.98
N ARG A 239 10.14 -26.74 -31.62
CA ARG A 239 10.72 -27.35 -32.84
C ARG A 239 11.48 -28.62 -32.45
N GLY A 240 11.50 -29.62 -33.34
CA GLY A 240 12.21 -30.88 -33.09
C GLY A 240 13.72 -30.66 -32.88
N PHE A 241 14.33 -31.45 -32.00
CA PHE A 241 15.73 -31.29 -31.61
C PHE A 241 16.36 -32.60 -31.13
N PHE A 242 17.69 -32.68 -31.19
CA PHE A 242 18.44 -33.80 -30.63
C PHE A 242 18.74 -33.59 -29.14
N ARG A 243 18.63 -34.64 -28.33
CA ARG A 243 19.07 -34.63 -26.93
C ARG A 243 19.65 -35.97 -26.49
N MET A 244 20.54 -35.93 -25.52
CA MET A 244 21.01 -37.15 -24.84
C MET A 244 19.96 -37.60 -23.82
N GLN A 245 19.45 -38.81 -23.98
CA GLN A 245 18.46 -39.42 -23.09
C GLN A 245 19.09 -40.59 -22.32
N ASN A 246 18.84 -40.66 -21.01
CA ASN A 246 19.26 -41.82 -20.22
C ASN A 246 18.39 -43.03 -20.60
N LYS A 247 19.05 -44.15 -20.94
CA LYS A 247 18.44 -45.47 -21.15
C LYS A 247 19.19 -46.53 -20.36
N LYS A 248 18.52 -47.66 -20.11
CA LYS A 248 19.18 -48.86 -19.55
C LYS A 248 19.52 -49.82 -20.68
N ASN A 249 20.71 -50.43 -20.62
CA ASN A 249 21.05 -51.55 -21.49
C ASN A 249 20.37 -52.85 -21.00
N GLU A 250 20.52 -53.94 -21.76
CA GLU A 250 19.93 -55.25 -21.44
C GLU A 250 20.42 -55.82 -20.11
N LEU A 251 21.59 -55.37 -19.63
CA LEU A 251 22.18 -55.72 -18.34
C LEU A 251 21.70 -54.80 -17.20
N GLY A 252 20.86 -53.81 -17.49
CA GLY A 252 20.26 -52.90 -16.51
C GLY A 252 21.10 -51.66 -16.18
N GLU A 253 22.24 -51.46 -16.83
CA GLU A 253 23.15 -50.34 -16.61
C GLU A 253 22.71 -49.09 -17.37
N TRP A 254 22.85 -47.93 -16.74
CA TRP A 254 22.47 -46.65 -17.32
C TRP A 254 23.54 -46.15 -18.31
N TYR A 255 23.11 -45.82 -19.52
CA TYR A 255 23.91 -45.10 -20.52
C TYR A 255 23.11 -43.96 -21.14
N LYS A 256 23.79 -43.04 -21.81
CA LYS A 256 23.16 -41.93 -22.54
C LYS A 256 23.18 -42.20 -24.03
N GLU A 257 22.01 -42.16 -24.66
CA GLU A 257 21.86 -42.29 -26.10
C GLU A 257 21.38 -40.96 -26.69
N LEU A 258 21.94 -40.57 -27.83
CA LEU A 258 21.44 -39.40 -28.57
C LEU A 258 20.14 -39.79 -29.27
N ILE A 259 19.05 -39.10 -28.94
CA ILE A 259 17.75 -39.28 -29.59
C ILE A 259 17.31 -37.98 -30.27
N PHE A 260 16.48 -38.10 -31.31
CA PHE A 260 15.74 -36.98 -31.86
C PHE A 260 14.35 -36.92 -31.21
N VAL A 261 13.92 -35.72 -30.82
CA VAL A 261 12.59 -35.45 -30.30
C VAL A 261 11.84 -34.66 -31.36
N ASP A 262 10.71 -35.18 -31.82
CA ASP A 262 9.85 -34.51 -32.82
C ASP A 262 9.28 -33.19 -32.29
N SER A 263 8.83 -32.32 -33.19
CA SER A 263 8.18 -31.07 -32.79
C SER A 263 6.86 -31.33 -32.08
N PHE A 264 6.59 -30.60 -30.99
CA PHE A 264 5.35 -30.73 -30.22
C PHE A 264 4.91 -29.40 -29.62
N VAL A 265 3.66 -29.35 -29.15
CA VAL A 265 3.09 -28.20 -28.43
C VAL A 265 3.16 -28.47 -26.93
N ARG A 266 3.72 -27.53 -26.17
CA ARG A 266 3.76 -27.57 -24.72
C ARG A 266 2.77 -26.56 -24.15
N HIS A 267 1.84 -27.03 -23.31
CA HIS A 267 0.89 -26.18 -22.60
C HIS A 267 1.55 -25.47 -21.42
N GLY A 268 1.83 -24.17 -21.57
CA GLY A 268 2.23 -23.25 -20.51
C GLY A 268 3.33 -23.70 -19.53
N TYR A 269 3.57 -22.90 -18.49
CA TYR A 269 4.29 -23.32 -17.30
C TYR A 269 4.06 -22.35 -16.13
N HIS A 270 4.06 -22.92 -14.91
CA HIS A 270 4.22 -22.17 -13.67
C HIS A 270 5.64 -22.45 -13.16
N ARG A 271 6.55 -21.49 -13.26
CA ARG A 271 7.92 -21.63 -12.74
C ARG A 271 8.15 -20.68 -11.58
N ASN A 272 8.91 -21.11 -10.57
CA ASN A 272 9.38 -20.16 -9.58
C ASN A 272 10.32 -19.16 -10.25
N ALA A 273 10.23 -17.88 -9.89
CA ALA A 273 11.17 -16.87 -10.35
C ALA A 273 12.55 -17.24 -9.80
N LYS A 274 13.49 -17.58 -10.69
CA LYS A 274 14.91 -17.71 -10.32
C LYS A 274 15.48 -16.29 -10.32
N ILE A 275 16.10 -15.91 -9.22
CA ILE A 275 17.04 -14.78 -9.22
C ILE A 275 18.23 -15.31 -10.02
N GLU A 276 18.50 -14.73 -11.19
CA GLU A 276 19.73 -15.01 -11.92
C GLU A 276 20.83 -14.28 -11.16
N ASP A 277 21.77 -15.03 -10.57
CA ASP A 277 23.05 -14.47 -10.18
C ASP A 277 23.80 -14.21 -11.48
N ASP A 278 24.08 -12.93 -11.77
CA ASP A 278 24.94 -12.55 -12.88
C ASP A 278 26.34 -13.12 -12.64
N GLU A 279 26.60 -14.33 -13.14
CA GLU A 279 27.97 -14.76 -13.43
C GLU A 279 28.50 -13.91 -14.59
N VAL A 280 29.22 -12.87 -14.21
CA VAL A 280 30.00 -12.00 -15.09
C VAL A 280 30.89 -12.86 -16.00
N ASN A 281 30.64 -12.81 -17.30
CA ASN A 281 31.61 -13.11 -18.36
C ASN A 281 31.73 -11.92 -19.28
#